data_AF-A0A1T4QR16-F1
#
_entry.id   AF-A0A1T4QR16-F1
#
_cell.length_a   1.000
_cell.length_b   1.000
_cell.length_c   1.000
_cell.angle_alpha   90.00
_cell.angle_beta   90.00
_cell.angle_gamma   90.00
#
_symmetry.space_group_name_H-M   'P 1'
#
loop_
_entity.id
_entity.type
_entity.pdbx_description
1 polymer ?
#
loop_
_entity_poly.entity_id
_entity_poly.type
_entity_poly.pdbx_seq_one_letter_code
_entity_poly.pdbx_strand_id
1 'polypeptide(L)'
;MSSASTQSQVGRWLLVVAAVVIAATVTAAVMVMGTPPEQRLTRLDQRRVQDLQRIVQAVNHHARIHGELPSDLAALASQPGATLPTLDPMDGSAYEYGVTGQWTWRVCAHFSSSTADRRDLSLGQADTWAHGAGRHCFEQRVPKDSRPDGEADPAPAPVSRDPSGDPTRSP
;
A
#
# COMPACT_ATOMS: atom_id res chain seq x y z
N MET A 1 -67.16 -17.12 16.33
CA MET A 1 -65.79 -17.56 16.67
C MET A 1 -64.91 -17.50 15.42
N SER A 2 -64.61 -16.29 14.90
CA SER A 2 -63.88 -16.12 13.63
C SER A 2 -62.75 -15.08 13.66
N SER A 3 -62.42 -14.53 14.83
CA SER A 3 -61.43 -13.43 14.94
C SER A 3 -60.01 -13.90 15.31
N ALA A 4 -59.82 -15.17 15.68
CA ALA A 4 -58.51 -15.68 16.14
C ALA A 4 -57.53 -15.98 14.99
N SER A 5 -58.04 -16.31 13.80
CA SER A 5 -57.21 -16.66 12.63
C SER A 5 -56.53 -15.44 12.01
N THR A 6 -57.23 -14.31 11.88
CA THR A 6 -56.68 -13.08 11.30
C THR A 6 -55.61 -12.44 12.19
N GLN A 7 -55.75 -12.54 13.52
CA GLN A 7 -54.81 -11.94 14.47
C GLN A 7 -53.45 -12.65 14.48
N SER A 8 -53.42 -13.98 14.36
CA SER A 8 -52.17 -14.75 14.24
C SER A 8 -51.49 -14.58 12.87
N GLN A 9 -52.28 -14.37 11.81
CA GLN A 9 -51.76 -14.13 10.46
C GLN A 9 -51.09 -12.75 10.32
N VAL A 10 -51.69 -11.70 10.91
CA VAL A 10 -51.08 -10.36 10.97
C VAL A 10 -49.82 -10.37 11.82
N GLY A 11 -49.82 -11.08 12.96
CA GLY A 11 -48.63 -11.24 13.81
C GLY A 11 -47.47 -11.94 13.09
N ARG A 12 -47.74 -13.03 12.36
CA ARG A 12 -46.73 -13.72 11.54
C ARG A 12 -46.18 -12.82 10.43
N TRP A 13 -47.04 -12.05 9.77
CA TRP A 13 -46.62 -11.14 8.71
C TRP A 13 -45.71 -10.04 9.24
N LEU A 14 -46.05 -9.42 10.38
CA LEU A 14 -45.21 -8.41 11.03
C LEU A 14 -43.84 -8.95 11.43
N LEU A 15 -43.78 -10.19 11.95
CA LEU A 15 -42.50 -10.84 12.29
C LEU A 15 -41.63 -11.09 11.05
N VAL A 16 -42.23 -11.52 9.94
CA VAL A 16 -41.49 -11.73 8.69
C VAL A 16 -40.96 -10.40 8.16
N VAL A 17 -41.78 -9.34 8.15
CA VAL A 17 -41.35 -8.01 7.72
C VAL A 17 -40.22 -7.49 8.62
N ALA A 18 -40.35 -7.61 9.94
CA ALA A 18 -39.31 -7.20 10.87
C ALA A 18 -37.99 -7.98 10.64
N ALA A 19 -38.07 -9.30 10.46
CA ALA A 19 -36.90 -10.13 10.18
C ALA A 19 -36.20 -9.74 8.87
N VAL A 20 -36.98 -9.46 7.81
CA VAL A 20 -36.44 -9.00 6.52
C VAL A 20 -35.77 -7.63 6.66
N VAL A 21 -36.40 -6.70 7.37
CA VAL A 21 -35.82 -5.37 7.62
C VAL A 21 -34.52 -5.47 8.39
N ILE A 22 -34.47 -6.29 9.45
CA ILE A 22 -33.25 -6.52 10.23
C ILE A 22 -32.15 -7.15 9.36
N ALA A 23 -32.48 -8.16 8.56
CA ALA A 23 -31.51 -8.78 7.66
C ALA A 23 -30.97 -7.79 6.63
N ALA A 24 -31.84 -6.96 6.06
CA ALA A 24 -31.45 -5.94 5.09
C ALA A 24 -30.54 -4.86 5.71
N THR A 25 -30.84 -4.38 6.92
CA THR A 25 -30.01 -3.38 7.60
C THR A 25 -28.65 -3.93 8.00
N VAL A 26 -28.59 -5.17 8.52
CA VAL A 26 -27.32 -5.83 8.83
C VAL A 26 -26.47 -6.03 7.57
N THR A 27 -27.09 -6.50 6.49
CA THR A 27 -26.39 -6.72 5.21
C THR A 27 -25.85 -5.39 4.65
N ALA A 28 -26.66 -4.33 4.66
CA ALA A 28 -26.24 -3.01 4.22
C ALA A 28 -25.09 -2.46 5.08
N ALA A 29 -25.14 -2.63 6.41
CA ALA A 29 -24.07 -2.21 7.31
C ALA A 29 -22.74 -2.95 7.01
N VAL A 30 -22.79 -4.25 6.75
CA VAL A 30 -21.60 -5.05 6.40
C VAL A 30 -21.03 -4.61 5.05
N MET A 31 -21.88 -4.34 4.05
CA MET A 31 -21.40 -3.83 2.75
C MET A 31 -20.73 -2.46 2.89
N VAL A 32 -21.25 -1.58 3.74
CA VAL A 32 -20.69 -0.23 3.96
C VAL A 32 -19.38 -0.26 4.76
N MET A 33 -19.25 -1.15 5.74
CA MET A 33 -18.03 -1.28 6.56
C MET A 33 -16.87 -1.98 5.83
N GLY A 34 -17.14 -2.54 4.65
CA GLY A 34 -16.22 -3.44 3.96
C GLY A 34 -16.19 -4.82 4.61
N THR A 35 -15.75 -5.82 3.86
CA THR A 35 -15.67 -7.18 4.41
C THR A 35 -14.38 -7.34 5.23
N PRO A 36 -14.36 -8.18 6.30
CA PRO A 36 -13.15 -8.45 7.09
C PRO A 36 -11.88 -8.79 6.26
N PRO A 37 -11.98 -9.49 5.11
CA PRO A 37 -10.84 -9.72 4.22
C PRO A 37 -10.22 -8.44 3.63
N GLU A 38 -11.04 -7.49 3.17
CA GLU A 38 -10.54 -6.25 2.53
C GLU A 38 -9.78 -5.37 3.53
N GLN A 39 -10.27 -5.30 4.76
CA GLN A 39 -9.57 -4.58 5.83
C GLN A 39 -8.22 -5.23 6.17
N ARG A 40 -8.12 -6.56 6.09
CA ARG A 40 -6.86 -7.29 6.29
C ARG A 40 -5.85 -6.98 5.18
N LEU A 41 -6.28 -6.97 3.92
CA LEU A 41 -5.42 -6.61 2.77
C LEU A 41 -4.89 -5.18 2.89
N THR A 42 -5.74 -4.24 3.28
CA THR A 42 -5.33 -2.84 3.50
C THR A 42 -4.28 -2.72 4.60
N ARG A 43 -4.44 -3.46 5.72
CA ARG A 43 -3.44 -3.49 6.80
C ARG A 43 -2.12 -4.12 6.37
N LEU A 44 -2.15 -5.13 5.50
CA LEU A 44 -0.95 -5.72 4.91
C LEU A 44 -0.20 -4.71 4.05
N ASP A 45 -0.91 -3.97 3.20
CA ASP A 45 -0.32 -2.94 2.34
C ASP A 45 0.28 -1.79 3.19
N GLN A 46 -0.40 -1.38 4.27
CA GLN A 46 0.16 -0.42 5.24
C GLN A 46 1.45 -0.94 5.89
N ARG A 47 1.51 -2.24 6.22
CA ARG A 47 2.71 -2.85 6.78
C ARG A 47 3.86 -2.86 5.76
N ARG A 48 3.59 -3.19 4.49
CA ARG A 48 4.57 -3.10 3.41
C ARG A 48 5.13 -1.69 3.28
N VAL A 49 4.28 -0.66 3.27
CA VAL A 49 4.72 0.75 3.27
C VAL A 49 5.66 1.05 4.45
N GLN A 50 5.30 0.61 5.67
CA GLN A 50 6.17 0.82 6.85
C GLN A 50 7.53 0.12 6.72
N ASP A 51 7.56 -1.10 6.16
CA ASP A 51 8.80 -1.83 5.94
C ASP A 51 9.68 -1.11 4.89
N LEU A 52 9.10 -0.67 3.77
CA LEU A 52 9.79 0.12 2.74
C LEU A 52 10.33 1.44 3.30
N GLN A 53 9.59 2.13 4.16
CA GLN A 53 10.06 3.35 4.83
C GLN A 53 11.30 3.10 5.71
N ARG A 54 11.34 1.97 6.42
CA ARG A 54 12.52 1.57 7.20
C ARG A 54 13.70 1.23 6.31
N ILE A 55 13.47 0.57 5.17
CA ILE A 55 14.50 0.34 4.15
C ILE A 55 15.07 1.67 3.65
N VAL A 56 14.22 2.64 3.30
CA VAL A 56 14.65 3.99 2.89
C VAL A 56 15.51 4.66 3.94
N GLN A 57 15.11 4.60 5.21
CA GLN A 57 15.90 5.18 6.31
C GLN A 57 17.27 4.51 6.45
N ALA A 58 17.33 3.17 6.34
CA ALA A 58 18.58 2.43 6.43
C ALA A 58 19.52 2.73 5.24
N VAL A 59 18.99 2.79 4.02
CA VAL A 59 19.78 3.16 2.82
C VAL A 59 20.33 4.58 2.95
N ASN A 60 19.51 5.55 3.35
CA ASN A 60 19.95 6.93 3.54
C ASN A 60 20.99 7.05 4.67
N HIS A 61 20.83 6.29 5.76
CA HIS A 61 21.83 6.24 6.81
C HIS A 61 23.16 5.66 6.32
N HIS A 62 23.11 4.55 5.59
CA HIS A 62 24.31 3.93 5.01
C HIS A 62 25.03 4.91 4.08
N ALA A 63 24.32 5.57 3.18
CA ALA A 63 24.87 6.58 2.28
C ALA A 63 25.53 7.75 3.01
N ARG A 64 24.93 8.20 4.12
CA ARG A 64 25.52 9.27 4.94
C ARG A 64 26.83 8.87 5.61
N ILE A 65 26.95 7.62 6.05
CA ILE A 65 28.13 7.13 6.78
C ILE A 65 29.26 6.69 5.83
N HIS A 66 28.91 6.04 4.72
CA HIS A 66 29.87 5.41 3.82
C HIS A 66 30.12 6.21 2.54
N GLY A 67 29.27 7.21 2.24
CA GLY A 67 29.39 8.01 1.04
C GLY A 67 28.95 7.29 -0.24
N GLU A 68 28.25 6.16 -0.13
CA GLU A 68 27.79 5.37 -1.27
C GLU A 68 26.47 4.63 -0.98
N LEU A 69 25.76 4.22 -2.02
CA LEU A 69 24.58 3.37 -1.88
C LEU A 69 25.00 1.93 -1.55
N PRO A 70 24.24 1.20 -0.72
CA PRO A 70 24.54 -0.19 -0.40
C PRO A 70 24.40 -1.08 -1.65
N SER A 71 25.18 -2.16 -1.71
CA SER A 71 25.11 -3.12 -2.83
C SER A 71 23.75 -3.82 -2.91
N ASP A 72 23.19 -4.17 -1.75
CA ASP A 72 21.92 -4.86 -1.61
C ASP A 72 21.35 -4.68 -0.17
N LEU A 73 20.13 -5.17 0.03
CA LEU A 73 19.47 -5.10 1.34
C LEU A 73 20.06 -6.07 2.38
N ALA A 74 20.74 -7.15 1.95
CA ALA A 74 21.35 -8.12 2.85
C ALA A 74 22.58 -7.52 3.55
N ALA A 75 23.37 -6.71 2.83
CA ALA A 75 24.48 -5.95 3.39
C ALA A 75 24.00 -5.02 4.51
N LEU A 76 22.87 -4.34 4.33
CA LEU A 76 22.25 -3.52 5.39
C LEU A 76 21.76 -4.38 6.58
N ALA A 77 21.11 -5.50 6.31
CA ALA A 77 20.58 -6.39 7.34
C ALA A 77 21.67 -7.09 8.18
N SER A 78 22.87 -7.25 7.63
CA SER A 78 24.02 -7.88 8.31
C SER A 78 24.71 -6.98 9.33
N GLN A 79 24.36 -5.69 9.42
CA GLN A 79 24.99 -4.76 10.34
C GLN A 79 24.63 -5.08 11.80
N PRO A 80 25.58 -4.98 12.75
CA PRO A 80 25.31 -5.25 14.16
C PRO A 80 24.17 -4.36 14.70
N GLY A 81 23.13 -5.00 15.25
CA GLY A 81 21.96 -4.30 15.79
C GLY A 81 20.94 -3.81 14.75
N ALA A 82 21.14 -4.10 13.47
CA ALA A 82 20.17 -3.76 12.44
C ALA A 82 18.99 -4.74 12.46
N THR A 83 17.79 -4.20 12.62
CA THR A 83 16.52 -4.93 12.40
C THR A 83 15.84 -4.35 11.18
N LEU A 84 16.24 -4.82 10.00
CA LEU A 84 15.71 -4.35 8.72
C LEU A 84 14.71 -5.36 8.15
N PRO A 85 13.44 -4.99 7.90
CA PRO A 85 12.48 -5.88 7.26
C PRO A 85 12.81 -6.00 5.77
N THR A 86 13.52 -7.05 5.38
CA THR A 86 13.88 -7.33 3.98
C THR A 86 12.92 -8.26 3.27
N LEU A 87 11.97 -8.87 4.01
CA LEU A 87 11.00 -9.83 3.51
C LEU A 87 9.57 -9.32 3.69
N ASP A 88 8.71 -9.62 2.73
CA ASP A 88 7.29 -9.35 2.74
C ASP A 88 6.60 -10.15 3.85
N PRO A 89 5.75 -9.51 4.69
CA PRO A 89 5.11 -10.17 5.82
C PRO A 89 4.01 -11.17 5.42
N MET A 90 3.57 -11.18 4.16
CA MET A 90 2.51 -12.08 3.68
C MET A 90 3.07 -13.43 3.22
N ASP A 91 4.09 -13.41 2.37
CA ASP A 91 4.61 -14.60 1.68
C ASP A 91 6.11 -14.85 1.89
N GLY A 92 6.81 -13.96 2.58
CA GLY A 92 8.25 -14.07 2.84
C GLY A 92 9.12 -13.80 1.63
N SER A 93 8.57 -13.29 0.52
CA SER A 93 9.34 -12.86 -0.64
C SER A 93 10.22 -11.67 -0.28
N ALA A 94 11.42 -11.57 -0.86
CA ALA A 94 12.29 -10.44 -0.59
C ALA A 94 11.76 -9.16 -1.27
N TYR A 95 11.81 -8.03 -0.56
CA TYR A 95 11.60 -6.73 -1.19
C TYR A 95 12.69 -6.49 -2.24
N GLU A 96 12.28 -5.92 -3.38
CA GLU A 96 13.23 -5.62 -4.44
C GLU A 96 13.94 -4.30 -4.16
N TYR A 97 15.24 -4.29 -4.41
CA TYR A 97 16.08 -3.10 -4.36
C TYR A 97 16.91 -3.01 -5.64
N GLY A 98 17.13 -1.81 -6.15
CA GLY A 98 18.06 -1.60 -7.25
C GLY A 98 18.55 -0.17 -7.33
N VAL A 99 19.85 0.00 -7.54
CA VAL A 99 20.45 1.31 -7.83
C VAL A 99 20.10 1.72 -9.26
N THR A 100 19.54 2.92 -9.43
CA THR A 100 19.12 3.46 -10.72
C THR A 100 20.01 4.62 -11.19
N GLY A 101 20.92 5.09 -10.32
CA GLY A 101 21.92 6.11 -10.61
C GLY A 101 22.81 6.37 -9.39
N GLN A 102 23.66 7.41 -9.43
CA GLN A 102 24.64 7.68 -8.37
C GLN A 102 24.00 7.86 -6.98
N TRP A 103 22.87 8.58 -6.92
CA TRP A 103 22.13 8.87 -5.68
C TRP A 103 20.65 8.50 -5.79
N THR A 104 20.30 7.74 -6.82
CA THR A 104 18.93 7.32 -7.12
C THR A 104 18.85 5.81 -7.12
N TRP A 105 17.77 5.30 -6.56
CA TRP A 105 17.55 3.88 -6.38
C TRP A 105 16.06 3.63 -6.25
N ARG A 106 15.64 2.38 -6.40
CA ARG A 106 14.25 1.98 -6.28
C ARG A 106 14.06 0.90 -5.24
N VAL A 107 12.88 0.92 -4.61
CA VAL A 107 12.41 -0.16 -3.76
C VAL A 107 11.02 -0.58 -4.20
N CYS A 108 10.78 -1.89 -4.30
CA CYS A 108 9.49 -2.40 -4.77
C CYS A 108 8.86 -3.40 -3.79
N ALA A 109 7.54 -3.41 -3.78
CA ALA A 109 6.72 -4.38 -3.09
C ALA A 109 5.54 -4.79 -3.97
N HIS A 110 4.89 -5.89 -3.60
CA HIS A 110 3.63 -6.31 -4.21
C HIS A 110 2.48 -5.86 -3.32
N PHE A 111 1.63 -4.95 -3.78
CA PHE A 111 0.47 -4.48 -3.02
C PHE A 111 -0.80 -5.24 -3.40
N SER A 112 -1.69 -5.39 -2.42
CA SER A 112 -2.96 -6.10 -2.59
C SER A 112 -4.05 -5.20 -3.16
N SER A 113 -3.95 -3.89 -2.92
CA SER A 113 -4.94 -2.90 -3.27
C SER A 113 -4.32 -1.66 -3.92
N SER A 114 -5.14 -0.90 -4.65
CA SER A 114 -4.75 0.40 -5.21
C SER A 114 -5.10 1.52 -4.24
N THR A 115 -4.16 2.44 -4.04
CA THR A 115 -4.35 3.70 -3.33
C THR A 115 -4.18 4.90 -4.26
N ALA A 116 -3.70 4.68 -5.48
CA ALA A 116 -3.50 5.71 -6.51
C ALA A 116 -4.80 6.47 -6.85
N ASP A 117 -5.94 5.79 -6.82
CA ASP A 117 -7.25 6.39 -7.13
C ASP A 117 -7.90 7.06 -5.90
N ARG A 118 -7.38 6.77 -4.70
CA ARG A 118 -7.81 7.43 -3.48
C ARG A 118 -7.15 8.81 -3.43
N ARG A 119 -7.77 9.77 -4.12
CA ARG A 119 -7.59 11.19 -3.83
C ARG A 119 -8.07 11.44 -2.40
N ASP A 120 -7.20 11.17 -1.43
CA ASP A 120 -7.49 11.43 -0.05
C ASP A 120 -7.66 12.95 0.11
N LEU A 121 -8.83 13.34 0.66
CA LEU A 121 -9.20 14.70 1.00
C LEU A 121 -8.43 15.22 2.24
N SER A 122 -7.37 14.51 2.63
CA SER A 122 -6.45 14.89 3.69
C SER A 122 -5.55 16.04 3.24
N LEU A 123 -6.02 17.27 3.49
CA LEU A 123 -5.23 18.47 3.76
C LEU A 123 -3.86 18.56 3.02
N GLY A 124 -3.90 18.74 1.71
CA GLY A 124 -2.82 19.38 0.92
C GLY A 124 -1.49 18.64 0.78
N GLN A 125 -1.29 17.48 1.40
CA GLN A 125 -0.07 16.69 1.27
C GLN A 125 -0.31 15.51 0.33
N ALA A 126 0.39 15.47 -0.80
CA ALA A 126 0.41 14.28 -1.65
C ALA A 126 0.97 13.10 -0.85
N ASP A 127 0.22 12.00 -0.77
CA ASP A 127 0.73 10.74 -0.21
C ASP A 127 1.86 10.22 -1.11
N THR A 128 3.10 10.35 -0.64
CA THR A 128 4.29 9.91 -1.38
C THR A 128 4.40 8.39 -1.49
N TRP A 129 3.54 7.65 -0.77
CA TRP A 129 3.45 6.19 -0.80
C TRP A 129 2.18 5.69 -1.50
N ALA A 130 1.51 6.54 -2.28
CA ALA A 130 0.43 6.11 -3.16
C ALA A 130 0.93 5.05 -4.16
N HIS A 131 0.19 3.94 -4.30
CA HIS A 131 0.58 2.79 -5.11
C HIS A 131 -0.62 2.17 -5.83
N GLY A 132 -0.34 1.45 -6.91
CA GLY A 132 -1.33 0.57 -7.55
C GLY A 132 -1.33 -0.83 -6.91
N ALA A 133 -2.37 -1.61 -7.21
CA ALA A 133 -2.37 -3.04 -6.89
C ALA A 133 -1.31 -3.78 -7.72
N GLY A 134 -0.72 -4.83 -7.17
CA GLY A 134 0.37 -5.59 -7.77
C GLY A 134 1.74 -4.99 -7.47
N ARG A 135 2.73 -5.34 -8.30
CA ARG A 135 4.11 -4.87 -8.13
C ARG A 135 4.19 -3.37 -8.36
N HIS A 136 4.65 -2.62 -7.36
CA HIS A 136 4.87 -1.19 -7.46
C HIS A 136 6.25 -0.82 -6.93
N CYS A 137 6.94 0.08 -7.63
CA CYS A 137 8.28 0.53 -7.29
C CYS A 137 8.27 2.03 -6.97
N PHE A 138 8.91 2.41 -5.89
CA PHE A 138 9.13 3.80 -5.50
C PHE A 138 10.56 4.19 -5.85
N GLU A 139 10.69 5.20 -6.71
CA GLU A 139 11.98 5.83 -6.98
C GLU A 139 12.36 6.76 -5.82
N GLN A 140 13.52 6.50 -5.26
CA GLN A 140 14.07 7.18 -4.12
C GLN A 140 15.34 7.92 -4.53
N ARG A 141 15.56 9.07 -3.90
CA ARG A 141 16.80 9.83 -4.02
C ARG A 141 17.36 10.04 -2.62
N VAL A 142 18.64 9.77 -2.45
CA VAL A 142 19.35 10.06 -1.20
C VAL A 142 19.27 11.58 -0.95
N PRO A 143 18.74 12.05 0.19
CA PRO A 143 18.71 13.47 0.53
C PRO A 143 20.11 14.09 0.52
N LYS A 144 20.23 15.37 0.16
CA LYS A 144 21.54 16.06 0.02
C LYS A 144 22.37 16.04 1.30
N ASP A 145 21.74 16.15 2.46
CA ASP A 145 22.38 16.12 3.79
C ASP A 145 22.98 14.74 4.15
N SER A 146 22.61 13.72 3.37
CA SER A 146 23.05 12.34 3.53
C SER A 146 24.07 11.93 2.46
N ARG A 147 24.58 12.89 1.67
CA ARG A 147 25.64 12.69 0.68
C ARG A 147 26.98 13.26 1.21
N PRO A 148 28.13 12.66 0.86
CA PRO A 148 29.44 13.05 1.38
C PRO A 148 29.90 14.43 0.89
N ASP A 149 29.39 14.94 -0.24
CA ASP A 149 29.73 16.27 -0.77
C ASP A 149 28.51 16.96 -1.39
N GLY A 150 28.49 18.30 -1.33
CA GLY A 150 27.43 19.19 -1.82
C GLY A 150 27.25 19.22 -3.35
N GLU A 151 27.38 18.07 -4.00
CA GLU A 151 27.20 17.89 -5.43
C GLU A 151 25.75 18.20 -5.81
N ALA A 152 25.61 19.12 -6.76
CA ALA A 152 24.31 19.53 -7.31
C ALA A 152 23.57 18.30 -7.86
N ASP A 153 22.24 18.30 -7.77
CA ASP A 153 21.46 17.16 -8.27
C ASP A 153 21.77 16.95 -9.75
N PRO A 154 22.19 15.74 -10.18
CA PRO A 154 22.27 15.46 -11.59
C PRO A 154 20.87 15.65 -12.19
N ALA A 155 20.82 16.25 -13.38
CA ALA A 155 19.58 16.48 -14.11
C ALA A 155 18.72 15.20 -14.08
N PRO A 156 17.40 15.31 -13.85
CA PRO A 156 16.55 14.13 -13.77
C PRO A 156 16.80 13.25 -14.98
N ALA A 157 17.14 11.98 -14.75
CA ALA A 157 17.21 11.00 -15.82
C ALA A 157 15.86 11.03 -16.56
N PRO A 158 15.83 10.90 -17.90
CA PRO A 158 14.58 10.84 -18.63
C PRO A 158 13.74 9.74 -18.01
N VAL A 159 12.55 10.09 -17.52
CA VAL A 159 11.57 9.12 -17.02
C VAL A 159 11.29 8.18 -18.18
N SER A 160 11.80 6.95 -18.09
CA SER A 160 11.46 5.86 -19.00
C SER A 160 9.97 5.61 -18.82
N ARG A 161 9.13 6.22 -19.67
CA ARG A 161 7.72 5.85 -19.75
C ARG A 161 7.69 4.39 -20.18
N ASP A 162 7.26 3.52 -19.27
CA ASP A 162 6.90 2.16 -19.59
C ASP A 162 5.86 2.21 -20.73
N PRO A 163 6.12 1.61 -21.91
CA PRO A 163 5.21 1.67 -23.04
C PRO A 163 3.95 0.79 -22.86
N SER A 164 3.73 0.21 -21.68
CA SER A 164 2.60 -0.70 -21.41
C SER A 164 1.23 -0.03 -21.27
N GLY A 165 1.11 1.27 -21.53
CA GLY A 165 -0.17 1.98 -21.63
C GLY A 165 -0.52 2.30 -23.07
N ASP A 166 -1.03 1.33 -23.83
CA ASP A 166 -1.71 1.57 -25.11
C ASP A 166 -3.19 1.90 -24.84
N PRO A 167 -3.65 3.15 -25.04
CA PRO A 167 -5.05 3.52 -24.90
C PRO A 167 -5.72 3.55 -26.27
N THR A 168 -5.48 2.59 -27.16
CA THR A 168 -6.18 2.56 -28.46
C THR A 168 -6.50 1.15 -28.95
N ARG A 169 -7.62 0.59 -28.46
CA ARG A 169 -8.45 -0.27 -29.32
C ARG A 169 -9.91 -0.31 -28.90
N SER A 170 -10.72 0.55 -29.53
CA SER A 170 -12.11 0.26 -29.87
C SER A 170 -12.22 0.20 -31.39
N PRO A 171 -12.98 -0.75 -31.94
CA PRO A 171 -13.97 -0.46 -32.97
C PRO A 171 -15.35 -0.21 -32.33
#